data_AF-A0A7C4W605-F1
#
_entry.id   AF-A0A7C4W605-F1
#
_cell.length_a   1.000
_cell.length_b   1.000
_cell.length_c   1.000
_cell.angle_alpha   90.00
_cell.angle_beta   90.00
_cell.angle_gamma   90.00
#
_symmetry.space_group_name_H-M   'P 1'
#
loop_
_entity.id
_entity.type
_entity.pdbx_description
1 polymer ?
#
loop_
_entity_poly.entity_id
_entity_poly.type
_entity_poly.pdbx_seq_one_letter_code
_entity_poly.pdbx_strand_id
1 'polypeptide(L)'
;MSTPETTLPFSLKVFLFFAAAAFAVAAVILAISVTSAATTTGSVPALAVALVDGPNTGVMGPGEQRWFRLKTEQQAEQSLTLIFTPDDGHRVGRINMQIFDATQLPMFYHGDASGMANLGAGQIVSRDNNPVTGELFWNGWLSGQKDYYIQVANGNDLPVDYWLFAANITSYPLGEPAPSPMVAAVPVAPTAPAPVNDAGNPLPLPAGGTHSVLQAGATHWYSFSHNDPANPDQFQNMNLTLFFTPGDDNRQEQVNFKLYPVGAVEAWRRGQTDQLVNFGAGMLVSRDGDGMTGERFWSGTVIRGDTYLLAVENSADVDIDYWLFDADIERPELKP
;
A
#
# COMPACT_ATOMS: atom_id res chain seq x y z
N MET A 1 -17.93 66.72 57.16
CA MET A 1 -18.05 67.17 55.76
C MET A 1 -17.04 66.34 54.98
N SER A 2 -17.48 65.20 54.44
CA SER A 2 -16.61 64.21 53.81
C SER A 2 -16.87 64.27 52.31
N THR A 3 -15.86 64.68 51.55
CA THR A 3 -15.90 64.71 50.08
C THR A 3 -15.98 63.29 49.53
N PRO A 4 -16.88 62.99 48.57
CA PRO A 4 -16.89 61.68 47.92
C PRO A 4 -15.67 61.57 47.00
N GLU A 5 -14.89 60.50 47.18
CA GLU A 5 -13.86 60.07 46.23
C GLU A 5 -14.54 59.67 44.91
N THR A 6 -14.33 60.48 43.89
CA THR A 6 -14.70 60.19 42.51
C THR A 6 -13.80 59.07 42.00
N THR A 7 -14.29 57.83 42.02
CA THR A 7 -13.65 56.68 41.37
C THR A 7 -13.44 56.97 39.88
N LEU A 8 -12.17 56.92 39.45
CA LEU A 8 -11.72 57.28 38.10
C LEU A 8 -12.43 56.48 37.00
N PRO A 9 -12.72 57.10 35.85
CA PRO A 9 -13.33 56.45 34.71
C PRO A 9 -12.37 55.41 34.12
N PHE A 10 -12.92 54.25 33.77
CA PHE A 10 -12.23 53.23 32.99
C PHE A 10 -11.67 53.90 31.72
N SER A 11 -10.36 54.04 31.64
CA SER A 11 -9.71 54.74 30.53
C SER A 11 -10.01 54.01 29.23
N LEU A 12 -10.44 54.74 28.20
CA LEU A 12 -10.70 54.22 26.85
C LEU A 12 -9.53 53.37 26.33
N LYS A 13 -8.30 53.68 26.73
CA LYS A 13 -7.10 52.89 26.37
C LYS A 13 -7.13 51.46 26.95
N VAL A 14 -7.59 51.30 28.19
CA VAL A 14 -7.72 49.99 28.85
C VAL A 14 -8.80 49.16 28.15
N PHE A 15 -9.93 49.79 27.81
CA PHE A 15 -10.99 49.13 27.05
C PHE A 15 -10.53 48.67 25.66
N LEU A 16 -9.83 49.54 24.91
CA LEU A 16 -9.30 49.19 23.58
C LEU A 16 -8.26 48.06 23.63
N PHE A 17 -7.44 48.01 24.68
CA PHE A 17 -6.47 46.93 24.86
C PHE A 17 -7.16 45.57 25.07
N PHE A 18 -8.19 45.51 25.91
CA PHE A 18 -8.96 44.27 26.11
C PHE A 18 -9.73 43.84 24.85
N ALA A 19 -10.30 44.80 24.10
CA ALA A 19 -10.95 44.50 22.83
C ALA A 19 -9.97 43.90 21.81
N ALA A 20 -8.78 44.50 21.65
CA ALA A 20 -7.75 43.99 20.74
C ALA A 20 -7.26 42.59 21.14
N ALA A 21 -7.06 42.34 22.44
CA ALA A 21 -6.70 41.01 22.95
C ALA A 21 -7.79 39.96 22.68
N ALA A 22 -9.06 40.31 22.88
CA ALA A 22 -10.18 39.41 22.59
C ALA A 22 -10.29 39.09 21.09
N PHE A 23 -10.10 40.08 20.21
CA PHE A 23 -10.07 39.87 18.76
C PHE A 23 -8.88 39.00 18.32
N ALA A 24 -7.69 39.19 18.91
CA ALA A 24 -6.52 38.35 18.60
C ALA A 24 -6.75 36.89 19.03
N VAL A 25 -7.30 36.67 20.23
CA VAL A 25 -7.64 35.31 20.71
C VAL A 25 -8.72 34.68 19.83
N ALA A 26 -9.77 35.42 19.46
CA ALA A 26 -10.81 34.93 18.56
C ALA A 26 -10.26 34.61 17.16
N ALA A 27 -9.34 35.42 16.62
CA ALA A 27 -8.69 35.16 15.34
C ALA A 27 -7.79 33.93 15.38
N VAL A 28 -7.06 33.70 16.48
CA VAL A 28 -6.26 32.48 16.70
C VAL A 28 -7.17 31.25 16.81
N ILE A 29 -8.25 31.32 17.59
CA ILE A 29 -9.23 30.23 17.71
C ILE A 29 -9.88 29.95 16.34
N LEU A 30 -10.24 30.99 15.59
CA LEU A 30 -10.84 30.83 14.25
C LEU A 30 -9.83 30.21 13.29
N ALA A 31 -8.57 30.66 13.28
CA ALA A 31 -7.50 30.09 12.43
C ALA A 31 -7.21 28.61 12.75
N ILE A 32 -7.31 28.19 14.02
CA ILE A 32 -7.22 26.78 14.42
C ILE A 32 -8.48 25.99 14.02
N SER A 33 -9.62 26.66 13.89
CA SER A 33 -10.90 26.03 13.51
C SER A 33 -11.08 25.89 11.99
N VAL A 34 -10.41 26.70 11.16
CA VAL A 34 -10.54 26.62 9.68
C VAL A 34 -9.62 25.57 9.05
N THR A 35 -8.67 25.00 9.78
CA THR A 35 -7.79 23.92 9.28
C THR A 35 -8.45 22.54 9.27
N SER A 36 -9.68 22.39 9.76
CA SER A 36 -10.38 21.10 9.88
C SER A 36 -11.79 21.09 9.29
N ALA A 37 -12.05 21.93 8.28
CA ALA A 37 -13.05 21.55 7.29
C ALA A 37 -12.42 20.47 6.39
N ALA A 38 -12.21 19.28 6.95
CA ALA A 38 -11.79 18.11 6.21
C ALA A 38 -12.75 17.96 5.04
N THR A 39 -12.27 18.22 3.83
CA THR A 39 -13.03 17.94 2.62
C THR A 39 -13.35 16.45 2.65
N THR A 40 -14.62 16.12 2.92
CA THR A 40 -15.14 14.75 2.93
C THR A 40 -15.03 14.09 1.55
N THR A 41 -14.69 14.85 0.52
CA THR A 41 -14.34 14.36 -0.81
C THR A 41 -13.23 13.30 -0.70
N GLY A 42 -13.53 12.11 -1.20
CA GLY A 42 -12.62 10.97 -1.20
C GLY A 42 -12.50 10.25 0.14
N SER A 43 -13.21 10.60 1.21
CA SER A 43 -13.07 9.86 2.48
C SER A 43 -13.75 8.47 2.46
N VAL A 44 -14.70 8.28 1.54
CA VAL A 44 -15.46 7.05 1.31
C VAL A 44 -15.65 6.82 -0.19
N PRO A 45 -15.94 5.58 -0.64
CA PRO A 45 -16.09 5.28 -2.07
C PRO A 45 -17.15 6.11 -2.79
N ALA A 46 -18.29 6.42 -2.16
CA ALA A 46 -19.36 7.23 -2.76
C ALA A 46 -18.91 8.67 -3.06
N LEU A 47 -17.88 9.14 -2.35
CA LEU A 47 -17.29 10.45 -2.53
C LEU A 47 -15.96 10.38 -3.27
N ALA A 48 -15.64 9.25 -3.90
CA ALA A 48 -14.37 9.04 -4.57
C ALA A 48 -14.08 10.14 -5.60
N VAL A 49 -12.84 10.63 -5.56
CA VAL A 49 -12.33 11.64 -6.48
C VAL A 49 -12.14 10.98 -7.85
N ALA A 50 -12.58 11.62 -8.94
CA ALA A 50 -12.27 11.08 -10.27
C ALA A 50 -10.75 11.06 -10.47
N LEU A 51 -10.19 9.91 -10.82
CA LEU A 51 -8.78 9.80 -11.18
C LEU A 51 -8.60 10.42 -12.56
N VAL A 52 -7.93 11.57 -12.62
CA VAL A 52 -7.69 12.29 -13.87
C VAL A 52 -6.29 12.01 -14.42
N ASP A 53 -6.09 12.27 -15.70
CA ASP A 53 -4.76 12.24 -16.31
C ASP A 53 -3.82 13.24 -15.62
N GLY A 54 -2.63 12.75 -15.27
CA GLY A 54 -1.63 13.51 -14.52
C GLY A 54 -1.69 13.27 -13.00
N PRO A 55 -1.10 14.18 -12.21
CA PRO A 55 -0.97 14.01 -10.77
C PRO A 55 -2.29 14.29 -10.04
N ASN A 56 -2.75 13.31 -9.26
CA ASN A 56 -3.82 13.48 -8.30
C ASN A 56 -3.17 13.64 -6.92
N THR A 57 -3.16 14.86 -6.39
CA THR A 57 -2.35 15.19 -5.21
C THR A 57 -3.18 15.52 -3.99
N GLY A 58 -2.58 15.41 -2.81
CA GLY A 58 -3.19 15.83 -1.57
C GLY A 58 -2.33 15.51 -0.36
N VAL A 59 -2.91 15.74 0.81
CA VAL A 59 -2.34 15.37 2.11
C VAL A 59 -3.31 14.40 2.78
N MET A 60 -2.78 13.34 3.38
CA MET A 60 -3.52 12.42 4.24
C MET A 60 -2.97 12.51 5.65
N GLY A 61 -3.83 12.80 6.61
CA GLY A 61 -3.50 12.70 8.03
C GLY A 61 -3.26 11.26 8.49
N PRO A 62 -2.83 11.07 9.74
CA PRO A 62 -2.67 9.77 10.36
C PRO A 62 -3.97 8.94 10.33
N GLY A 63 -3.90 7.69 9.87
CA GLY A 63 -5.05 6.80 9.75
C GLY A 63 -6.08 7.19 8.67
N GLU A 64 -5.85 8.28 7.93
CA GLU A 64 -6.77 8.73 6.88
C GLU A 64 -6.65 7.88 5.62
N GLN A 65 -7.73 7.89 4.83
CA GLN A 65 -7.79 7.25 3.53
C GLN A 65 -8.38 8.21 2.49
N ARG A 66 -7.99 8.01 1.24
CA ARG A 66 -8.51 8.69 0.06
C ARG A 66 -8.94 7.67 -0.98
N TRP A 67 -10.15 7.87 -1.50
CA TRP A 67 -10.75 7.05 -2.53
C TRP A 67 -10.73 7.80 -3.85
N PHE A 68 -10.28 7.12 -4.89
CA PHE A 68 -10.31 7.57 -6.27
C PHE A 68 -11.15 6.63 -7.12
N ARG A 69 -11.74 7.15 -8.19
CA ARG A 69 -12.52 6.39 -9.16
C ARG A 69 -11.84 6.44 -10.51
N LEU A 70 -11.42 5.29 -11.00
CA LEU A 70 -10.89 5.08 -12.35
C LEU A 70 -12.00 4.49 -13.23
N LYS A 71 -12.22 5.09 -14.39
CA LYS A 71 -13.14 4.56 -15.40
C LYS A 71 -12.35 3.89 -16.51
N THR A 72 -12.71 2.66 -16.85
CA THR A 72 -12.13 1.97 -18.00
C THR A 72 -13.16 1.92 -19.12
N GLU A 73 -12.79 2.33 -20.34
CA GLU A 73 -13.68 2.21 -21.50
C GLU A 73 -13.55 0.86 -22.18
N GLN A 74 -12.34 0.30 -22.18
CA GLN A 74 -11.98 -0.95 -22.81
C GLN A 74 -11.14 -1.77 -21.84
N GLN A 75 -11.14 -3.08 -22.04
CA GLN A 75 -10.26 -3.95 -21.28
C GLN A 75 -8.82 -3.64 -21.69
N ALA A 76 -8.01 -3.27 -20.71
CA ALA A 76 -6.63 -2.88 -20.93
C ALA A 76 -5.81 -3.16 -19.69
N GLU A 77 -4.53 -3.41 -19.91
CA GLU A 77 -3.53 -3.31 -18.87
C GLU A 77 -3.45 -1.86 -18.37
N GLN A 78 -3.49 -1.68 -17.06
CA GLN A 78 -3.46 -0.39 -16.39
C GLN A 78 -2.27 -0.35 -15.45
N SER A 79 -1.72 0.85 -15.26
CA SER A 79 -0.62 1.09 -14.34
C SER A 79 -0.98 2.24 -13.43
N LEU A 80 -0.75 2.06 -12.13
CA LEU A 80 -0.93 3.06 -11.10
C LEU A 80 0.40 3.29 -10.39
N THR A 81 0.81 4.54 -10.26
CA THR A 81 1.95 4.93 -9.45
C THR A 81 1.48 5.87 -8.36
N LEU A 82 1.81 5.56 -7.11
CA LEU A 82 1.67 6.44 -5.96
C LEU A 82 3.08 6.84 -5.50
N ILE A 83 3.33 8.13 -5.41
CA ILE A 83 4.52 8.67 -4.74
C ILE A 83 4.03 9.41 -3.49
N PHE A 84 4.75 9.33 -2.38
CA PHE A 84 4.39 10.05 -1.17
C PHE A 84 5.61 10.50 -0.37
N THR A 85 5.41 11.53 0.46
CA THR A 85 6.42 12.08 1.36
C THR A 85 5.83 12.38 2.74
N PRO A 86 6.65 12.39 3.80
CA PRO A 86 8.02 11.90 3.84
C PRO A 86 8.03 10.37 3.85
N ASP A 87 9.04 9.77 3.23
CA ASP A 87 9.47 8.41 3.59
C ASP A 87 10.81 8.50 4.35
N ASP A 88 10.87 7.78 5.47
CA ASP A 88 12.07 7.63 6.30
C ASP A 88 12.58 6.18 6.28
N GLY A 89 12.11 5.38 5.32
CA GLY A 89 12.42 3.96 5.15
C GLY A 89 11.51 3.02 5.94
N HIS A 90 10.72 3.54 6.89
CA HIS A 90 9.77 2.75 7.69
C HIS A 90 8.31 3.02 7.33
N ARG A 91 8.00 4.16 6.70
CA ARG A 91 6.61 4.56 6.41
C ARG A 91 6.02 3.85 5.22
N VAL A 92 6.86 3.41 4.28
CA VAL A 92 6.42 2.79 3.04
C VAL A 92 5.64 1.49 3.25
N GLY A 93 5.92 0.75 4.31
CA GLY A 93 5.14 -0.43 4.72
C GLY A 93 3.74 -0.10 5.27
N ARG A 94 3.47 1.17 5.60
CA ARG A 94 2.23 1.64 6.24
C ARG A 94 1.35 2.45 5.29
N ILE A 95 1.84 2.77 4.09
CA ILE A 95 1.01 3.31 3.02
C ILE A 95 0.48 2.16 2.18
N ASN A 96 -0.82 2.16 1.93
CA ASN A 96 -1.47 1.14 1.12
C ASN A 96 -2.13 1.78 -0.10
N MET A 97 -2.05 1.11 -1.25
CA MET A 97 -2.83 1.41 -2.45
C MET A 97 -3.55 0.13 -2.85
N GLN A 98 -4.89 0.14 -2.93
CA GLN A 98 -5.72 -1.03 -3.21
C GLN A 98 -6.74 -0.72 -4.29
N ILE A 99 -7.14 -1.72 -5.09
CA ILE A 99 -8.03 -1.53 -6.24
C ILE A 99 -9.26 -2.43 -6.09
N PHE A 100 -10.46 -1.85 -6.14
CA PHE A 100 -11.71 -2.59 -5.96
C PHE A 100 -12.64 -2.41 -7.17
N ASP A 101 -13.41 -3.45 -7.50
CA ASP A 101 -14.51 -3.36 -8.48
C ASP A 101 -15.71 -2.64 -7.83
N ALA A 102 -16.41 -1.79 -8.59
CA ALA A 102 -17.61 -1.09 -8.13
C ALA A 102 -18.69 -2.00 -7.51
N THR A 103 -18.78 -3.25 -7.97
CA THR A 103 -19.75 -4.25 -7.48
C THR A 103 -19.53 -4.61 -6.00
N GLN A 104 -18.36 -4.31 -5.44
CA GLN A 104 -18.02 -4.63 -4.06
C GLN A 104 -18.38 -3.51 -3.07
N LEU A 105 -18.68 -2.31 -3.56
CA LEU A 105 -18.97 -1.16 -2.69
C LEU A 105 -20.13 -1.35 -1.71
N PRO A 106 -21.20 -2.12 -2.01
CA PRO A 106 -22.22 -2.42 -1.01
C PRO A 106 -21.64 -3.03 0.27
N MET A 107 -20.62 -3.90 0.17
CA MET A 107 -19.99 -4.54 1.33
C MET A 107 -19.31 -3.52 2.26
N PHE A 108 -18.64 -2.52 1.69
CA PHE A 108 -18.08 -1.39 2.45
C PHE A 108 -19.14 -0.67 3.29
N TYR A 109 -20.30 -0.35 2.71
CA TYR A 109 -21.36 0.39 3.41
C TYR A 109 -22.07 -0.42 4.49
N HIS A 110 -22.00 -1.75 4.41
CA HIS A 110 -22.47 -2.63 5.46
C HIS A 110 -21.50 -2.74 6.64
N GLY A 111 -20.35 -2.04 6.58
CA GLY A 111 -19.31 -2.10 7.60
C GLY A 111 -18.44 -3.35 7.51
N ASP A 112 -18.59 -4.13 6.44
CA ASP A 112 -17.84 -5.35 6.18
C ASP A 112 -16.85 -5.13 5.04
N ALA A 113 -15.91 -4.20 5.25
CA ALA A 113 -14.83 -3.95 4.31
C ALA A 113 -13.89 -5.17 4.19
N SER A 114 -13.86 -6.05 5.20
CA SER A 114 -13.14 -7.33 5.16
C SER A 114 -13.63 -8.27 4.06
N GLY A 115 -14.91 -8.19 3.67
CA GLY A 115 -15.46 -8.97 2.57
C GLY A 115 -15.13 -8.45 1.17
N MET A 116 -14.47 -7.30 1.04
CA MET A 116 -14.09 -6.76 -0.27
C MET A 116 -12.86 -7.51 -0.83
N ALA A 117 -13.05 -8.18 -1.97
CA ALA A 117 -11.98 -8.83 -2.70
C ALA A 117 -11.17 -7.80 -3.51
N ASN A 118 -10.04 -7.36 -2.95
CA ASN A 118 -9.11 -6.48 -3.64
C ASN A 118 -8.62 -7.12 -4.96
N LEU A 119 -8.70 -6.39 -6.08
CA LEU A 119 -8.19 -6.83 -7.39
C LEU A 119 -6.66 -6.70 -7.53
N GLY A 120 -6.03 -6.00 -6.58
CA GLY A 120 -4.58 -5.91 -6.47
C GLY A 120 -4.13 -4.77 -5.58
N ALA A 121 -2.89 -4.84 -5.09
CA ALA A 121 -2.30 -3.82 -4.23
C ALA A 121 -1.05 -3.20 -4.87
N GLY A 122 -0.84 -1.92 -4.60
CA GLY A 122 0.42 -1.24 -4.90
C GLY A 122 1.56 -1.91 -4.15
N GLN A 123 2.61 -2.26 -4.89
CA GLN A 123 3.82 -2.84 -4.34
C GLN A 123 4.83 -1.73 -4.06
N ILE A 124 5.62 -1.90 -3.01
CA ILE A 124 6.74 -1.00 -2.71
C ILE A 124 7.80 -1.14 -3.79
N VAL A 125 8.15 -0.02 -4.42
CA VAL A 125 9.25 0.08 -5.38
C VAL A 125 10.13 1.28 -5.00
N SER A 126 11.32 1.38 -5.57
CA SER A 126 12.19 2.55 -5.43
C SER A 126 12.84 2.81 -6.79
N ARG A 127 12.18 3.63 -7.62
CA ARG A 127 12.57 3.85 -9.03
C ARG A 127 13.01 5.29 -9.29
N ASP A 128 12.56 6.23 -8.45
CA ASP A 128 12.86 7.66 -8.58
C ASP A 128 14.24 8.07 -8.02
N ASN A 129 14.95 7.13 -7.37
CA ASN A 129 16.25 7.35 -6.69
C ASN A 129 16.22 8.49 -5.66
N ASN A 130 15.07 8.77 -5.07
CA ASN A 130 14.92 9.82 -4.08
C ASN A 130 14.71 9.19 -2.68
N PRO A 131 15.66 9.35 -1.74
CA PRO A 131 15.60 8.65 -0.45
C PRO A 131 14.56 9.24 0.52
N VAL A 132 13.85 10.32 0.16
CA VAL A 132 12.80 10.92 1.01
C VAL A 132 11.39 10.64 0.52
N THR A 133 11.25 9.91 -0.59
CA THR A 133 9.97 9.51 -1.17
C THR A 133 9.79 8.01 -1.06
N GLY A 134 8.57 7.62 -0.75
CA GLY A 134 8.13 6.25 -0.90
C GLY A 134 7.33 6.14 -2.20
N GLU A 135 7.39 4.96 -2.81
CA GLU A 135 6.72 4.70 -4.09
C GLU A 135 5.97 3.37 -4.04
N LEU A 136 4.67 3.40 -4.36
CA LEU A 136 3.89 2.21 -4.65
C LEU A 136 3.57 2.12 -6.14
N PHE A 137 3.71 0.93 -6.70
CA PHE A 137 3.39 0.65 -8.09
C PHE A 137 2.43 -0.53 -8.22
N TRP A 138 1.37 -0.37 -8.98
CA TRP A 138 0.48 -1.47 -9.36
C TRP A 138 0.38 -1.54 -10.88
N ASN A 139 0.38 -2.75 -11.41
CA ASN A 139 0.14 -3.03 -12.82
C ASN A 139 -0.75 -4.27 -12.91
N GLY A 140 -1.79 -4.21 -13.75
CA GLY A 140 -2.70 -5.33 -13.94
C GLY A 140 -3.76 -5.07 -14.99
N TRP A 141 -4.46 -6.12 -15.39
CA TRP A 141 -5.54 -6.04 -16.37
C TRP A 141 -6.85 -5.65 -15.70
N LEU A 142 -7.47 -4.58 -16.19
CA LEU A 142 -8.83 -4.19 -15.79
C LEU A 142 -9.78 -4.46 -16.96
N SER A 143 -10.95 -5.04 -16.66
CA SER A 143 -12.03 -5.18 -17.64
C SER A 143 -12.54 -3.81 -18.09
N GLY A 144 -13.03 -3.73 -19.32
CA GLY A 144 -13.62 -2.49 -19.86
C GLY A 144 -15.03 -2.22 -19.36
N GLN A 145 -15.48 -0.98 -19.55
CA GLN A 145 -16.81 -0.48 -19.21
C GLN A 145 -17.23 -0.68 -17.76
N LYS A 146 -16.26 -0.51 -16.85
CA LYS A 146 -16.47 -0.60 -15.41
C LYS A 146 -15.82 0.57 -14.69
N ASP A 147 -16.37 0.87 -13.52
CA ASP A 147 -15.75 1.77 -12.55
C ASP A 147 -14.92 0.93 -11.56
N TYR A 148 -13.69 1.37 -11.34
CA TYR A 148 -12.79 0.82 -10.33
C TYR A 148 -12.52 1.88 -9.27
N TYR A 149 -12.33 1.44 -8.03
CA TYR A 149 -12.10 2.30 -6.88
C TYR A 149 -10.71 2.04 -6.31
N ILE A 150 -9.88 3.08 -6.28
CA ILE A 150 -8.54 3.02 -5.72
C ILE A 150 -8.61 3.61 -4.32
N GLN A 151 -8.32 2.80 -3.32
CA GLN A 151 -8.12 3.26 -1.94
C GLN A 151 -6.64 3.52 -1.72
N VAL A 152 -6.30 4.73 -1.32
CA VAL A 152 -4.99 5.06 -0.78
C VAL A 152 -5.17 5.29 0.72
N ALA A 153 -4.46 4.56 1.56
CA ALA A 153 -4.60 4.66 3.01
C ALA A 153 -3.26 4.96 3.67
N ASN A 154 -3.27 5.89 4.62
CA ASN A 154 -2.13 6.23 5.46
C ASN A 154 -2.25 5.54 6.82
N GLY A 155 -1.58 4.41 7.00
CA GLY A 155 -1.48 3.71 8.28
C GLY A 155 -0.42 4.27 9.24
N ASN A 156 0.24 5.39 8.89
CA ASN A 156 1.22 6.03 9.77
C ASN A 156 0.55 6.89 10.85
N ASP A 157 1.33 7.24 11.86
CA ASP A 157 0.98 8.19 12.92
C ASP A 157 1.27 9.66 12.55
N LEU A 158 1.79 9.87 11.33
CA LEU A 158 2.14 11.18 10.78
C LEU A 158 1.44 11.43 9.43
N PRO A 159 1.17 12.70 9.09
CA PRO A 159 0.61 13.02 7.78
C PRO A 159 1.60 12.73 6.65
N VAL A 160 1.07 12.40 5.48
CA VAL A 160 1.83 12.24 4.23
C VAL A 160 1.23 13.09 3.12
N ASP A 161 2.10 13.74 2.34
CA ASP A 161 1.75 14.27 1.03
C ASP A 161 1.78 13.12 0.02
N TYR A 162 0.86 13.10 -0.94
CA TYR A 162 0.82 12.08 -1.96
C TYR A 162 0.59 12.63 -3.36
N TRP A 163 1.03 11.85 -4.36
CA TRP A 163 0.83 12.05 -5.79
C TRP A 163 0.45 10.69 -6.42
N LEU A 164 -0.81 10.53 -6.82
CA LEU A 164 -1.31 9.33 -7.48
C LEU A 164 -1.46 9.59 -8.99
N PHE A 165 -1.02 8.62 -9.79
CA PHE A 165 -1.01 8.69 -11.25
C PHE A 165 -1.70 7.45 -11.86
N ALA A 166 -2.48 7.67 -12.90
CA ALA A 166 -3.00 6.62 -13.78
C ALA A 166 -1.99 6.23 -14.88
N ALA A 167 -0.71 6.16 -14.53
CA ALA A 167 0.37 5.85 -15.46
C ALA A 167 1.58 5.26 -14.72
N ASN A 168 2.46 4.59 -15.46
CA ASN A 168 3.76 4.18 -14.94
C ASN A 168 4.72 5.39 -14.91
N ILE A 169 4.82 6.03 -13.74
CA ILE A 169 5.72 7.17 -13.51
C ILE A 169 6.97 6.66 -12.79
N THR A 170 8.15 6.89 -13.37
CA THR A 170 9.44 6.49 -12.78
C THR A 170 10.21 7.67 -12.18
N SER A 171 9.76 8.90 -12.44
CA SER A 171 10.28 10.11 -11.82
C SER A 171 9.23 11.21 -11.93
N TYR A 172 9.04 11.97 -10.84
CA TYR A 172 8.17 13.13 -10.83
C TYR A 172 8.89 14.29 -10.15
N PRO A 173 8.90 15.50 -10.72
CA PRO A 173 9.59 16.64 -10.13
C PRO A 173 8.81 17.16 -8.91
N LEU A 174 9.11 16.64 -7.73
CA LEU A 174 8.45 17.00 -6.46
C LEU A 174 8.98 18.30 -5.83
N GLY A 175 9.92 18.98 -6.50
CA GLY A 175 10.67 20.12 -5.93
C GLY A 175 11.99 19.66 -5.29
N GLU A 176 12.82 20.62 -4.87
CA GLU A 176 14.05 20.28 -4.14
C GLU A 176 13.68 19.55 -2.84
N PRO A 177 14.26 18.36 -2.57
CA PRO A 177 13.98 17.64 -1.34
C PRO A 177 14.38 18.51 -0.15
N ALA A 178 13.56 18.51 0.91
CA ALA A 178 14.02 19.00 2.20
C ALA A 178 15.32 18.24 2.55
N PRO A 179 16.39 18.92 2.99
CA PRO A 179 17.66 18.26 3.26
C PRO A 179 17.42 17.13 4.25
N SER A 180 17.67 15.89 3.80
CA SER A 180 17.52 14.72 4.64
C SER A 180 18.40 14.89 5.89
N PRO A 181 17.93 14.52 7.09
CA PRO A 181 18.88 14.16 8.13
C PRO A 181 19.78 13.06 7.55
N MET A 182 21.10 13.24 7.58
CA MET A 182 22.03 12.22 7.11
C MET A 182 21.79 10.94 7.92
N VAL A 183 21.03 10.00 7.36
CA VAL A 183 20.96 8.64 7.87
C VAL A 183 22.29 8.00 7.53
N ALA A 184 23.05 7.59 8.55
CA ALA A 184 24.28 6.86 8.35
C ALA A 184 23.99 5.63 7.49
N ALA A 185 24.80 5.40 6.46
CA ALA A 185 24.67 4.24 5.58
C ALA A 185 24.55 2.97 6.42
N VAL A 186 23.40 2.30 6.33
CA VAL A 186 23.22 0.98 6.93
C VAL A 186 24.24 0.06 6.27
N PRO A 187 25.07 -0.66 7.04
CA PRO A 187 26.03 -1.59 6.47
C PRO A 187 25.30 -2.60 5.58
N VAL A 188 25.80 -2.77 4.36
CA VAL A 188 25.32 -3.77 3.40
C VAL A 188 25.29 -5.12 4.12
N ALA A 189 24.09 -5.68 4.27
CA ALA A 189 23.90 -6.98 4.88
C ALA A 189 24.78 -8.02 4.17
N PRO A 190 25.35 -8.99 4.92
CA PRO A 190 26.18 -10.04 4.33
C PRO A 190 25.43 -10.72 3.18
N THR A 191 26.16 -11.04 2.12
CA THR A 191 25.64 -11.75 0.93
C THR A 191 24.89 -13.00 1.39
N ALA A 192 23.57 -13.00 1.18
CA ALA A 192 22.71 -14.12 1.53
C ALA A 192 23.25 -15.42 0.87
N PRO A 193 23.10 -16.59 1.52
CA PRO A 193 23.45 -17.87 0.91
C PRO A 193 22.75 -18.03 -0.44
N ALA A 194 23.41 -18.70 -1.39
CA ALA A 194 22.85 -18.96 -2.71
C ALA A 194 21.48 -19.67 -2.55
N PRO A 195 20.41 -19.19 -3.20
CA PRO A 195 19.08 -19.71 -2.99
C PRO A 195 18.99 -21.19 -3.42
N VAL A 196 18.23 -21.97 -2.66
CA VAL A 196 17.98 -23.40 -2.92
C VAL A 196 17.21 -23.61 -4.25
N ASN A 197 16.48 -22.58 -4.69
CA ASN A 197 15.73 -22.48 -5.94
C ASN A 197 15.63 -21.01 -6.37
N ASP A 198 15.98 -20.70 -7.62
CA ASP A 198 16.00 -19.34 -8.17
C ASP A 198 14.95 -19.13 -9.27
N ALA A 199 14.83 -17.91 -9.80
CA ALA A 199 13.85 -17.61 -10.86
C ALA A 199 14.09 -18.42 -12.15
N GLY A 200 15.33 -18.86 -12.41
CA GLY A 200 15.69 -19.71 -13.54
C GLY A 200 15.36 -21.20 -13.34
N ASN A 201 15.15 -21.63 -12.10
CA ASN A 201 14.78 -22.98 -11.70
C ASN A 201 13.75 -22.97 -10.55
N PRO A 202 12.52 -22.46 -10.80
CA PRO A 202 11.49 -22.38 -9.78
C PRO A 202 10.92 -23.77 -9.45
N LEU A 203 10.51 -23.97 -8.20
CA LEU A 203 9.76 -25.16 -7.79
C LEU A 203 8.33 -25.10 -8.34
N PRO A 204 7.68 -26.21 -8.70
CA PRO A 204 6.25 -26.18 -8.98
C PRO A 204 5.48 -25.85 -7.70
N LEU A 205 4.48 -24.96 -7.77
CA LEU A 205 3.52 -24.75 -6.69
C LEU A 205 2.52 -25.92 -6.68
N PRO A 206 2.54 -26.80 -5.67
CA PRO A 206 1.60 -27.91 -5.60
C PRO A 206 0.17 -27.42 -5.33
N ALA A 207 -0.80 -28.12 -5.91
CA ALA A 207 -2.22 -27.89 -5.64
C ALA A 207 -2.52 -28.11 -4.15
N GLY A 208 -3.25 -27.19 -3.52
CA GLY A 208 -3.56 -27.24 -2.09
C GLY A 208 -2.44 -26.69 -1.19
N GLY A 209 -1.37 -26.16 -1.78
CA GLY A 209 -0.33 -25.41 -1.09
C GLY A 209 0.88 -26.20 -0.62
N THR A 210 1.87 -25.47 -0.10
CA THR A 210 3.19 -25.98 0.30
C THR A 210 3.63 -25.37 1.63
N HIS A 211 4.41 -26.12 2.39
CA HIS A 211 5.04 -25.69 3.65
C HIS A 211 6.55 -25.76 3.48
N SER A 212 7.27 -24.72 3.92
CA SER A 212 8.74 -24.73 3.93
C SER A 212 9.30 -23.73 4.94
N VAL A 213 10.61 -23.82 5.18
CA VAL A 213 11.38 -22.85 5.97
C VAL A 213 12.12 -21.93 5.02
N LEU A 214 11.98 -20.62 5.18
CA LEU A 214 12.70 -19.61 4.41
C LEU A 214 13.73 -18.92 5.30
N GLN A 215 15.00 -19.08 4.92
CA GLN A 215 16.12 -18.51 5.67
C GLN A 215 16.08 -16.98 5.69
N ALA A 216 16.70 -16.39 6.71
CA ALA A 216 16.93 -14.94 6.79
C ALA A 216 17.56 -14.39 5.50
N GLY A 217 16.97 -13.34 4.92
CA GLY A 217 17.42 -12.71 3.68
C GLY A 217 17.22 -13.53 2.40
N ALA A 218 16.55 -14.70 2.46
CA ALA A 218 16.42 -15.60 1.33
C ALA A 218 15.13 -15.36 0.51
N THR A 219 15.09 -15.98 -0.68
CA THR A 219 13.92 -16.00 -1.55
C THR A 219 13.69 -17.41 -2.07
N HIS A 220 12.45 -17.90 -1.98
CA HIS A 220 12.02 -19.13 -2.65
C HIS A 220 11.18 -18.81 -3.87
N TRP A 221 11.51 -19.43 -4.99
CA TRP A 221 10.82 -19.26 -6.27
C TRP A 221 9.91 -20.45 -6.59
N TYR A 222 8.66 -20.15 -6.88
CA TYR A 222 7.65 -21.08 -7.35
C TYR A 222 7.20 -20.74 -8.76
N SER A 223 6.71 -21.75 -9.48
CA SER A 223 6.03 -21.61 -10.76
C SER A 223 4.65 -22.22 -10.67
N PHE A 224 3.68 -21.56 -11.29
CA PHE A 224 2.32 -22.06 -11.38
C PHE A 224 1.71 -21.69 -12.74
N SER A 225 0.69 -22.45 -13.12
CA SER A 225 -0.17 -22.15 -14.24
C SER A 225 -1.60 -22.39 -13.79
N HIS A 226 -2.51 -21.48 -14.13
CA HIS A 226 -3.91 -21.63 -13.77
C HIS A 226 -4.71 -22.02 -15.01
N ASN A 227 -5.41 -23.14 -14.91
CA ASN A 227 -6.23 -23.67 -15.99
C ASN A 227 -7.41 -24.41 -15.38
N ASP A 228 -8.39 -23.65 -14.91
CA ASP A 228 -9.66 -24.21 -14.47
C ASP A 228 -10.44 -24.72 -15.70
N PRO A 229 -10.67 -26.04 -15.85
CA PRO A 229 -11.45 -26.57 -16.97
C PRO A 229 -12.94 -26.23 -16.86
N ALA A 230 -13.45 -25.91 -15.66
CA ALA A 230 -14.83 -25.51 -15.45
C ALA A 230 -15.08 -24.05 -15.90
N ASN A 231 -14.03 -23.23 -15.95
CA ASN A 231 -14.08 -21.86 -16.44
C ASN A 231 -13.33 -21.72 -17.78
N PRO A 232 -14.04 -21.70 -18.93
CA PRO A 232 -13.37 -21.62 -20.22
C PRO A 232 -12.75 -20.26 -20.53
N ASP A 233 -13.01 -19.23 -19.71
CA ASP A 233 -12.59 -17.87 -19.96
C ASP A 233 -11.06 -17.76 -20.05
N GLN A 234 -10.59 -16.89 -20.95
CA GLN A 234 -9.17 -16.61 -21.12
C GLN A 234 -8.58 -15.96 -19.87
N PHE A 235 -9.38 -15.21 -19.13
CA PHE A 235 -8.98 -14.48 -17.93
C PHE A 235 -9.62 -15.17 -16.73
N GLN A 236 -8.80 -15.73 -15.86
CA GLN A 236 -9.24 -16.51 -14.72
C GLN A 236 -8.83 -15.80 -13.43
N ASN A 237 -9.75 -15.70 -12.48
CA ASN A 237 -9.44 -15.17 -11.16
C ASN A 237 -8.66 -16.21 -10.36
N MET A 238 -7.65 -15.76 -9.65
CA MET A 238 -6.82 -16.59 -8.80
C MET A 238 -6.56 -15.89 -7.48
N ASN A 239 -6.54 -16.68 -6.41
CA ASN A 239 -6.20 -16.23 -5.08
C ASN A 239 -4.94 -16.96 -4.61
N LEU A 240 -4.09 -16.26 -3.88
CA LEU A 240 -2.90 -16.79 -3.24
C LEU A 240 -2.89 -16.33 -1.80
N THR A 241 -2.67 -17.26 -0.88
CA THR A 241 -2.55 -16.95 0.55
C THR A 241 -1.23 -17.50 1.08
N LEU A 242 -0.48 -16.66 1.78
CA LEU A 242 0.76 -17.03 2.46
C LEU A 242 0.59 -16.77 3.96
N PHE A 243 0.75 -17.80 4.77
CA PHE A 243 0.89 -17.68 6.22
C PHE A 243 2.36 -17.86 6.59
N PHE A 244 2.84 -17.15 7.61
CA PHE A 244 4.21 -17.32 8.08
C PHE A 244 4.35 -17.08 9.58
N THR A 245 5.32 -17.76 10.18
CA THR A 245 5.69 -17.63 11.59
C THR A 245 7.20 -17.47 11.75
N PRO A 246 7.67 -16.65 12.70
CA PRO A 246 6.89 -15.77 13.58
C PRO A 246 6.41 -14.51 12.84
N GLY A 247 5.11 -14.22 12.92
CA GLY A 247 4.50 -13.01 12.36
C GLY A 247 4.27 -11.94 13.41
N ASP A 248 5.34 -11.38 14.00
CA ASP A 248 5.19 -10.17 14.82
C ASP A 248 5.10 -8.91 13.95
N ASP A 249 4.60 -7.80 14.53
CA ASP A 249 4.33 -6.54 13.82
C ASP A 249 5.52 -6.06 12.96
N ASN A 250 6.76 -6.26 13.40
CA ASN A 250 7.95 -5.83 12.68
C ASN A 250 8.34 -6.77 11.54
N ARG A 251 8.19 -8.09 11.73
CA ARG A 251 8.53 -9.09 10.71
C ARG A 251 7.47 -9.22 9.64
N GLN A 252 6.22 -8.92 9.96
CA GLN A 252 5.13 -8.95 8.99
C GLN A 252 5.41 -8.06 7.78
N GLU A 253 6.07 -6.91 7.99
CA GLU A 253 6.48 -5.99 6.94
C GLU A 253 7.65 -6.52 6.08
N GLN A 254 8.42 -7.49 6.58
CA GLN A 254 9.66 -7.99 5.98
C GLN A 254 9.47 -9.31 5.21
N VAL A 255 8.31 -9.96 5.36
CA VAL A 255 7.93 -11.15 4.60
C VAL A 255 6.90 -10.79 3.54
N ASN A 256 7.13 -11.19 2.30
CA ASN A 256 6.22 -10.90 1.19
C ASN A 256 6.22 -12.03 0.16
N PHE A 257 5.25 -12.02 -0.75
CA PHE A 257 5.39 -12.70 -2.04
C PHE A 257 5.08 -11.79 -3.22
N LYS A 258 5.73 -12.05 -4.35
CA LYS A 258 5.67 -11.27 -5.58
C LYS A 258 5.40 -12.17 -6.77
N LEU A 259 4.61 -11.70 -7.73
CA LEU A 259 4.20 -12.43 -8.93
C LEU A 259 4.80 -11.81 -10.19
N TYR A 260 5.34 -12.66 -11.05
CA TYR A 260 5.98 -12.26 -12.30
C TYR A 260 5.48 -13.14 -13.45
N PRO A 261 5.34 -12.61 -14.68
CA PRO A 261 5.16 -13.47 -15.85
C PRO A 261 6.44 -14.31 -16.05
N VAL A 262 6.32 -15.53 -16.56
CA VAL A 262 7.50 -16.38 -16.82
C VAL A 262 8.53 -15.72 -17.76
N GLY A 263 8.10 -14.80 -18.62
CA GLY A 263 9.00 -14.00 -19.46
C GLY A 263 10.01 -13.15 -18.68
N ALA A 264 9.73 -12.85 -17.40
CA ALA A 264 10.64 -12.11 -16.53
C ALA A 264 11.94 -12.89 -16.19
N VAL A 265 11.95 -14.22 -16.33
CA VAL A 265 13.15 -15.05 -16.10
C VAL A 265 14.33 -14.59 -16.96
N GLU A 266 14.09 -14.15 -18.19
CA GLU A 266 15.17 -13.72 -19.08
C GLU A 266 15.84 -12.43 -18.61
N ALA A 267 15.08 -11.48 -18.04
CA ALA A 267 15.65 -10.29 -17.42
C ALA A 267 16.48 -10.67 -16.18
N TRP A 268 15.96 -11.57 -15.34
CA TRP A 268 16.67 -12.09 -14.17
C TRP A 268 17.99 -12.78 -14.55
N ARG A 269 17.99 -13.65 -15.57
CA ARG A 269 19.19 -14.34 -16.08
C ARG A 269 20.29 -13.40 -16.55
N ARG A 270 19.92 -12.21 -17.02
CA ARG A 270 20.85 -11.15 -17.42
C ARG A 270 21.35 -10.29 -16.27
N GLY A 271 20.94 -10.58 -15.02
CA GLY A 271 21.25 -9.78 -13.85
C GLY A 271 20.49 -8.44 -13.79
N GLN A 272 19.42 -8.29 -14.58
CA GLN A 272 18.61 -7.08 -14.65
C GLN A 272 17.42 -7.20 -13.71
N THR A 273 17.69 -7.41 -12.42
CA THR A 273 16.66 -7.61 -11.40
C THR A 273 15.80 -6.36 -11.19
N ASP A 274 16.34 -5.18 -11.51
CA ASP A 274 15.64 -3.89 -11.58
C ASP A 274 14.61 -3.81 -12.72
N GLN A 275 14.70 -4.68 -13.71
CA GLN A 275 13.79 -4.75 -14.86
C GLN A 275 12.69 -5.80 -14.71
N LEU A 276 12.62 -6.49 -13.58
CA LEU A 276 11.56 -7.47 -13.33
C LEU A 276 10.23 -6.74 -13.11
N VAL A 277 9.34 -6.85 -14.10
CA VAL A 277 7.98 -6.31 -14.01
C VAL A 277 7.10 -7.32 -13.28
N ASN A 278 6.84 -7.03 -12.02
CA ASN A 278 5.84 -7.72 -11.21
C ASN A 278 4.43 -7.25 -11.60
N PHE A 279 3.44 -8.15 -11.57
CA PHE A 279 2.02 -7.84 -11.82
C PHE A 279 1.11 -8.05 -10.60
N GLY A 280 1.67 -8.43 -9.45
CA GLY A 280 0.93 -8.64 -8.21
C GLY A 280 1.82 -8.95 -7.02
N ALA A 281 1.44 -8.50 -5.82
CA ALA A 281 2.15 -8.81 -4.57
C ALA A 281 1.18 -9.11 -3.43
N GLY A 282 1.63 -9.86 -2.45
CA GLY A 282 0.86 -10.18 -1.26
C GLY A 282 0.59 -8.94 -0.40
N MET A 283 -0.69 -8.61 -0.18
CA MET A 283 -1.08 -7.61 0.80
C MET A 283 -1.09 -8.20 2.20
N LEU A 284 -0.62 -7.45 3.19
CA LEU A 284 -0.74 -7.84 4.59
C LEU A 284 -2.22 -7.81 5.00
N VAL A 285 -2.70 -8.92 5.52
CA VAL A 285 -4.04 -9.08 6.09
C VAL A 285 -3.91 -9.74 7.47
N SER A 286 -4.98 -9.71 8.26
CA SER A 286 -5.07 -10.45 9.52
C SER A 286 -6.49 -10.99 9.64
N ARG A 287 -6.75 -12.12 8.99
CA ARG A 287 -8.09 -12.74 8.91
C ARG A 287 -8.21 -13.97 9.79
N ASP A 288 -7.09 -14.65 10.07
CA ASP A 288 -7.04 -15.80 10.97
C ASP A 288 -7.27 -15.44 12.45
N GLY A 289 -7.01 -14.18 12.82
CA GLY A 289 -7.15 -13.67 14.18
C GLY A 289 -6.02 -14.09 15.13
N ASP A 290 -4.91 -14.61 14.60
CA ASP A 290 -3.74 -15.03 15.37
C ASP A 290 -2.63 -13.97 15.30
N GLY A 291 -2.32 -13.33 16.42
CA GLY A 291 -1.25 -12.32 16.48
C GLY A 291 0.17 -12.88 16.37
N MET A 292 0.34 -14.20 16.32
CA MET A 292 1.64 -14.85 16.15
C MET A 292 1.94 -15.23 14.70
N THR A 293 0.94 -15.13 13.83
CA THR A 293 1.00 -15.50 12.42
C THR A 293 0.87 -14.25 11.57
N GLY A 294 1.72 -14.13 10.56
CA GLY A 294 1.53 -13.12 9.52
C GLY A 294 0.80 -13.74 8.35
N GLU A 295 -0.07 -12.96 7.71
CA GLU A 295 -0.85 -13.40 6.56
C GLU A 295 -0.68 -12.43 5.39
N ARG A 296 -0.24 -12.94 4.24
CA ARG A 296 -0.27 -12.22 2.97
C ARG A 296 -1.33 -12.81 2.07
N PHE A 297 -2.14 -11.97 1.46
CA PHE A 297 -3.16 -12.38 0.50
C PHE A 297 -2.96 -11.66 -0.84
N TRP A 298 -3.21 -12.35 -1.94
CA TRP A 298 -3.33 -11.71 -3.24
C TRP A 298 -4.54 -12.31 -3.96
N SER A 299 -5.33 -11.43 -4.57
CA SER A 299 -6.38 -11.81 -5.50
C SER A 299 -6.21 -10.99 -6.76
N GLY A 300 -6.34 -11.63 -7.91
CA GLY A 300 -6.22 -10.98 -9.19
C GLY A 300 -6.58 -11.89 -10.34
N THR A 301 -6.33 -11.42 -11.55
CA THR A 301 -6.66 -12.13 -12.78
C THR A 301 -5.37 -12.58 -13.47
N VAL A 302 -5.34 -13.86 -13.85
CA VAL A 302 -4.29 -14.49 -14.65
C VAL A 302 -4.84 -14.97 -15.98
N ILE A 303 -3.98 -15.13 -16.97
CA ILE A 303 -4.32 -15.67 -18.28
C ILE A 303 -4.28 -17.19 -18.19
N ARG A 304 -5.36 -17.82 -18.66
CA ARG A 304 -5.52 -19.26 -18.69
C ARG A 304 -4.39 -19.92 -19.47
N GLY A 305 -3.72 -20.87 -18.82
CA GLY A 305 -2.65 -21.66 -19.42
C GLY A 305 -1.29 -20.96 -19.49
N ASP A 306 -1.22 -19.67 -19.16
CA ASP A 306 0.06 -18.99 -19.00
C ASP A 306 0.77 -19.48 -17.73
N THR A 307 2.10 -19.38 -17.75
CA THR A 307 2.95 -19.70 -16.61
C THR A 307 3.43 -18.44 -15.93
N TYR A 308 3.38 -18.45 -14.61
CA TYR A 308 3.76 -17.36 -13.73
C TYR A 308 4.80 -17.85 -12.73
N LEU A 309 5.58 -16.91 -12.21
CA LEU A 309 6.50 -17.11 -11.11
C LEU A 309 5.95 -16.44 -9.86
N LEU A 310 6.21 -17.04 -8.72
CA LEU A 310 5.92 -16.49 -7.40
C LEU A 310 7.21 -16.53 -6.57
N ALA A 311 7.69 -15.37 -6.15
CA ALA A 311 8.84 -15.25 -5.25
C ALA A 311 8.34 -15.00 -3.83
N VAL A 312 8.59 -15.91 -2.89
CA VAL A 312 8.40 -15.69 -1.45
C VAL A 312 9.71 -15.15 -0.88
N GLU A 313 9.67 -13.96 -0.30
CA GLU A 313 10.84 -13.22 0.18
C GLU A 313 10.79 -13.11 1.71
N ASN A 314 11.92 -13.37 2.35
CA ASN A 314 12.13 -13.10 3.77
C ASN A 314 13.27 -12.09 3.89
N SER A 315 12.94 -10.82 4.13
CA SER A 315 13.93 -9.75 4.36
C SER A 315 14.31 -9.63 5.84
N ALA A 316 13.78 -10.48 6.71
CA ALA A 316 14.12 -10.48 8.13
C ALA A 316 15.47 -11.14 8.40
N ASP A 317 16.01 -10.85 9.58
CA ASP A 317 17.27 -11.38 10.10
C ASP A 317 17.11 -12.73 10.80
N VAL A 318 15.92 -13.35 10.70
CA VAL A 318 15.59 -14.66 11.24
C VAL A 318 14.92 -15.53 10.19
N ASP A 319 15.06 -16.84 10.34
CA ASP A 319 14.34 -17.81 9.52
C ASP A 319 12.84 -17.76 9.84
N ILE A 320 12.01 -18.04 8.84
CA ILE A 320 10.55 -18.15 8.98
C ILE A 320 10.08 -19.52 8.51
N ASP A 321 9.05 -20.06 9.16
CA ASP A 321 8.21 -21.10 8.58
C ASP A 321 7.11 -20.43 7.76
N TYR A 322 6.76 -20.96 6.59
CA TYR A 322 5.67 -20.42 5.79
C TYR A 322 4.85 -21.50 5.08
N TRP A 323 3.56 -21.20 4.91
CA TRP A 323 2.57 -21.99 4.19
C TRP A 323 1.98 -21.16 3.06
N LEU A 324 2.17 -21.60 1.82
CA LEU A 324 1.69 -20.90 0.63
C LEU A 324 0.60 -21.73 -0.05
N PHE A 325 -0.57 -21.15 -0.28
CA PHE A 325 -1.76 -21.78 -0.85
C PHE A 325 -2.17 -21.11 -2.17
N ASP A 326 -2.69 -21.91 -3.11
CA ASP A 326 -3.26 -21.49 -4.40
C ASP A 326 -4.77 -21.18 -4.31
N ALA A 327 -5.22 -20.80 -3.12
CA ALA A 327 -6.61 -20.47 -2.83
C ALA A 327 -6.71 -19.37 -1.76
N ASP A 328 -7.92 -18.87 -1.58
CA ASP A 328 -8.25 -18.00 -0.45
C ASP A 328 -8.49 -18.86 0.80
N ILE A 329 -7.54 -18.82 1.74
CA ILE A 329 -7.57 -19.60 2.97
C ILE A 329 -7.58 -18.63 4.14
N GLU A 330 -8.61 -18.64 4.98
CA GLU A 330 -8.68 -17.77 6.16
C GLU A 330 -8.13 -18.44 7.43
N ARG A 331 -8.20 -19.77 7.51
CA ARG A 331 -7.87 -20.53 8.73
C ARG A 331 -7.22 -21.87 8.38
N PRO A 332 -5.92 -21.87 8.03
CA PRO A 332 -5.23 -23.10 7.73
C PRO A 332 -5.03 -23.95 9.00
N GLU A 333 -5.11 -25.27 8.87
CA GLU A 333 -4.53 -26.16 9.87
C GLU A 333 -3.00 -26.15 9.69
N LEU A 334 -2.31 -25.23 10.39
CA LEU A 334 -0.85 -25.15 10.37
C LEU A 334 -0.27 -26.33 11.14
N LYS A 335 0.16 -27.36 10.39
CA LYS A 335 0.93 -28.48 10.94
C LYS A 335 2.41 -28.21 10.66
N PRO A 336 3.29 -28.32 11.69
CA PRO A 336 4.73 -28.20 11.50
C PRO A 336 5.29 -29.34 10.65
#